data_AF-A0A7G5MTF0-F1
#
_entry.id   AF-A0A7G5MTF0-F1
#
_cell.length_a   1.000
_cell.length_b   1.000
_cell.length_c   1.000
_cell.angle_alpha   90.00
_cell.angle_beta   90.00
_cell.angle_gamma   90.00
#
_symmetry.space_group_name_H-M   'P 1'
#
loop_
_entity.id
_entity.type
_entity.pdbx_description
1 polymer ?
#
loop_
_entity_poly.entity_id
_entity_poly.type
_entity_poly.pdbx_seq_one_letter_code
_entity_poly.pdbx_strand_id
1 'polypeptide(L)' 'MITYTPFWKALEKSGESTYTLINSYGISSATLHKLRHNKPVNTTTIDDLCAILNCRIEDIAEYIPFDV' A
#
# COMPACT_ATOMS: atom_id res chain seq x y z
N MET A 1 0.77 15.71 3.57
CA MET A 1 0.55 14.80 2.44
C MET A 1 0.36 13.35 2.90
N ILE A 2 -0.50 12.58 2.24
CA ILE A 2 -0.59 11.12 2.48
C ILE A 2 0.55 10.43 1.74
N THR A 3 1.23 9.51 2.41
CA THR A 3 2.26 8.64 1.82
C THR A 3 1.96 7.18 2.09
N TYR A 4 2.44 6.30 1.21
CA TYR A 4 2.34 4.85 1.37
C TYR A 4 3.68 4.23 1.74
N THR A 5 4.55 5.00 2.41
CA THR A 5 5.81 4.49 2.95
C THR A 5 5.60 3.31 3.92
N PRO A 6 4.58 3.33 4.82
CA PRO A 6 4.30 2.19 5.69
C PRO A 6 3.99 0.91 4.93
N PHE A 7 3.21 1.01 3.84
CA PHE A 7 2.85 -0.15 3.01
C PHE A 7 4.08 -0.92 2.52
N TRP A 8 5.11 -0.24 2.05
CA TRP A 8 6.33 -0.90 1.57
C TRP A 8 7.09 -1.62 2.69
N LYS A 9 7.07 -1.07 3.90
CA LYS A 9 7.64 -1.72 5.09
C LYS A 9 6.82 -2.92 5.53
N ALA A 10 5.49 -2.83 5.45
CA ALA A 10 4.59 -3.94 5.75
C ALA A 10 4.78 -5.09 4.73
N LEU A 11 4.91 -4.75 3.44
CA LEU A 11 5.18 -5.70 2.36
C LEU A 11 6.50 -6.45 2.56
N GLU A 12 7.57 -5.73 2.93
CA GLU A 12 8.87 -6.34 3.23
C GLU A 12 8.80 -7.31 4.43
N LYS A 13 7.97 -6.98 5.44
CA LYS A 13 7.77 -7.83 6.63
C LYS A 13 6.89 -9.05 6.39
N SER A 14 5.96 -8.98 5.44
CA SER A 14 5.02 -10.08 5.16
C SER A 14 5.62 -11.18 4.29
N GLY A 15 6.80 -10.97 3.72
CA GLY A 15 7.43 -11.91 2.77
C GLY A 15 6.80 -11.88 1.37
N GLU A 16 5.82 -11.00 1.17
CA GLU A 16 5.18 -10.78 -0.12
C GLU A 16 5.99 -9.79 -0.97
N SER A 17 5.78 -9.83 -2.28
CA SER A 17 6.46 -8.96 -3.23
C SER A 17 5.44 -8.27 -4.13
N THR A 18 5.85 -7.20 -4.80
CA THR A 18 5.00 -6.60 -5.84
C THR A 18 4.58 -7.59 -6.92
N TYR A 19 5.40 -8.61 -7.17
CA TYR A 19 5.08 -9.67 -8.12
C TYR A 19 3.95 -10.56 -7.61
N THR A 20 3.98 -10.98 -6.34
CA THR A 20 2.90 -11.79 -5.76
C THR A 20 1.61 -11.00 -5.63
N LEU A 21 1.69 -9.70 -5.31
CA LEU A 21 0.51 -8.82 -5.35
C LEU A 21 -0.17 -8.80 -6.73
N ILE A 22 0.59 -8.75 -7.82
CA ILE A 22 0.03 -8.77 -9.18
C ILE A 22 -0.51 -10.15 -9.54
N ASN A 23 0.31 -11.20 -9.37
CA ASN A 23 0.03 -12.51 -9.96
C ASN A 23 -0.82 -13.41 -9.06
N SER A 24 -0.70 -13.28 -7.74
CA SER A 24 -1.44 -14.10 -6.77
C SER A 24 -2.70 -13.41 -6.27
N TYR A 25 -2.63 -12.08 -6.06
CA TYR A 25 -3.73 -11.32 -5.45
C TYR A 25 -4.47 -10.40 -6.45
N GLY A 26 -4.03 -10.33 -7.70
CA GLY A 26 -4.71 -9.57 -8.75
C GLY A 26 -4.61 -8.04 -8.62
N ILE A 27 -3.70 -7.53 -7.79
CA ILE A 27 -3.46 -6.09 -7.67
C ILE A 27 -2.90 -5.56 -8.99
N SER A 28 -3.59 -4.59 -9.57
CA SER A 28 -3.15 -4.03 -10.86
C SER A 28 -1.80 -3.32 -10.75
N SER A 29 -0.98 -3.42 -11.80
CA SER A 29 0.28 -2.66 -11.89
C SER A 29 0.05 -1.14 -11.79
N ALA A 30 -1.11 -0.65 -12.26
CA ALA A 30 -1.51 0.76 -12.10
C ALA A 30 -1.69 1.17 -10.64
N THR A 31 -2.25 0.28 -9.81
CA THR A 31 -2.38 0.49 -8.36
C THR A 31 -1.00 0.58 -7.70
N LEU A 32 -0.09 -0.35 -8.00
CA LEU A 32 1.28 -0.31 -7.46
C LEU A 32 2.04 0.94 -7.90
N HIS A 33 1.85 1.37 -9.16
CA HIS A 33 2.42 2.63 -9.65
C HIS A 33 1.89 3.83 -8.85
N LYS A 34 0.59 3.88 -8.55
CA LYS A 34 0.03 4.94 -7.69
C LYS A 34 0.64 4.94 -6.29
N LEU A 35 0.81 3.78 -5.67
CA LEU A 35 1.42 3.64 -4.34
C LEU A 35 2.88 4.14 -4.34
N ARG A 36 3.67 3.80 -5.38
CA ARG A 36 5.08 4.26 -5.51
C ARG A 36 5.20 5.77 -5.63
N HIS A 37 4.23 6.42 -6.26
CA HIS A 37 4.24 7.86 -6.51
C HIS A 37 3.34 8.65 -5.55
N ASN A 38 2.92 8.04 -4.43
CA ASN A 38 2.02 8.64 -3.44
C ASN A 38 0.78 9.29 -4.08
N LYS A 39 0.23 8.66 -5.13
CA LYS A 39 -0.98 9.12 -5.81
C LYS A 39 -2.24 8.68 -5.05
N PRO A 40 -3.36 9.38 -5.21
CA PRO A 40 -4.61 8.96 -4.59
C PRO A 40 -5.01 7.53 -5.00
N VAL A 41 -5.31 6.71 -4.00
CA VAL A 41 -5.97 5.41 -4.16
C VAL A 41 -7.32 5.45 -3.45
N ASN A 42 -8.23 4.57 -3.84
CA ASN A 42 -9.51 4.44 -3.16
C ASN A 42 -9.34 3.64 -1.86
N THR A 43 -10.29 3.82 -0.94
CA THR A 43 -10.31 3.08 0.32
C THR A 43 -10.49 1.57 0.13
N THR A 44 -11.13 1.15 -0.96
CA THR A 44 -11.25 -0.28 -1.31
C THR A 44 -9.89 -0.91 -1.63
N THR A 45 -8.99 -0.19 -2.32
CA THR A 45 -7.61 -0.68 -2.52
C THR A 45 -6.92 -0.86 -1.17
N ILE A 46 -7.12 0.06 -0.24
CA ILE A 46 -6.50 -0.02 1.09
C ILE A 46 -7.05 -1.23 1.86
N ASP A 47 -8.36 -1.48 1.77
CA ASP A 47 -9.03 -2.66 2.33
C ASP A 47 -8.45 -3.97 1.78
N ASP A 48 -8.34 -4.08 0.45
CA ASP A 48 -7.74 -5.24 -0.22
C ASP A 48 -6.30 -5.49 0.25
N LEU A 49 -5.50 -4.43 0.34
CA LEU A 49 -4.10 -4.52 0.81
C LEU A 49 -4.03 -4.94 2.28
N CYS A 50 -4.92 -4.44 3.14
CA CYS A 50 -4.99 -4.85 4.54
C CYS A 50 -5.43 -6.31 4.68
N ALA A 51 -6.36 -6.78 3.84
CA ALA A 51 -6.79 -8.17 3.82
C ALA A 51 -5.66 -9.12 3.42
N ILE A 52 -4.82 -8.72 2.45
CA ILE A 52 -3.67 -9.50 1.99
C ILE A 52 -2.55 -9.53 3.05
N LEU A 53 -2.23 -8.36 3.61
CA LEU A 53 -1.10 -8.20 4.52
C LEU A 53 -1.46 -8.46 6.00
N ASN A 54 -2.74 -8.68 6.29
CA ASN A 54 -3.30 -8.82 7.63
C ASN A 54 -2.80 -7.72 8.59
N CYS A 55 -2.92 -6.46 8.15
CA CYS A 55 -2.37 -5.29 8.85
C CYS A 55 -3.42 -4.23 9.16
N ARG A 56 -3.04 -3.21 9.92
CA ARG A 56 -3.89 -2.05 10.21
C ARG A 56 -3.79 -1.03 9.08
N ILE A 57 -4.79 -0.15 8.98
CA ILE A 57 -4.79 0.92 7.97
C ILE A 57 -3.55 1.83 8.04
N GLU A 58 -3.05 2.08 9.25
CA GLU A 58 -1.82 2.86 9.49
C GLU A 58 -0.54 2.16 8.99
N ASP A 59 -0.58 0.84 8.82
CA ASP A 59 0.52 0.07 8.22
C ASP A 59 0.53 0.20 6.69
N ILE A 60 -0.50 0.78 6.08
CA ILE A 60 -0.59 1.02 4.64
C ILE A 60 -0.30 2.49 4.31
N ALA A 61 -0.97 3.40 5.01
CA ALA A 61 -0.95 4.83 4.68
C ALA A 61 -0.67 5.67 5.92
N GLU A 62 0.13 6.72 5.74
CA GLU A 62 0.47 7.68 6.77
C GLU A 62 0.24 9.10 6.27
N TYR A 63 -0.35 9.94 7.12
CA TYR A 63 -0.40 11.37 6.89
C TYR A 63 0.86 12.02 7.45
N ILE A 64 1.66 12.62 6.57
CA ILE A 64 2.80 13.46 6.94
C ILE A 64 2.31 14.91 6.97
N PRO A 65 2.37 15.62 8.10
CA PRO A 65 2.12 17.06 8.14
C PRO A 65 3.03 17.77 7.14
N PHE A 66 2.51 18.74 6.39
CA PHE A 66 3.43 19.68 5.73
C PHE A 66 4.07 20.50 6.85
N ASP A 67 5.40 20.53 6.92
CA ASP A 67 6.13 21.26 7.95
C ASP A 67 5.52 22.65 8.16
N VAL A 68 5.26 22.98 9.43
CA VAL A 68 4.89 24.30 9.94
C VAL A 68 6.06 25.27 9.86
#